data_AF-A0A9D5T0K2-F1
#
_entry.id   AF-A0A9D5T0K2-F1
#
_cell.length_a   1.000
_cell.length_b   1.000
_cell.length_c   1.000
_cell.angle_alpha   90.00
_cell.angle_beta   90.00
_cell.angle_gamma   90.00
#
_symmetry.space_group_name_H-M   'P 1'
#
loop_
_entity.id
_entity.type
_entity.pdbx_description
1 polymer ?
#
loop_
_entity_poly.entity_id
_entity_poly.type
_entity_poly.pdbx_seq_one_letter_code
_entity_poly.pdbx_strand_id
1 'polypeptide(L)'
;MPKKCTMCGNLSNTNAQFCEKCGSSSFVEVYEQSNQTSFEGGQSSNNNSPVNPVAASDNNQKKKSKNKTAIIVGLSVLLVGLVAIIVFLLFSEKENPDTSKNDETTSISTTEAPSENVNGGENNNITGNAPADSTVTMSDDLYDFTFELEGDVYKLPCDYKDFTDNGWTISSSGYSGDTTISGNSSDCYYMSRDGLKVMVFSYNFSGNVKKIKDCKIGGIECYAYEGVDFVIAKGITVESSVDEIKSAFGTPGYSSSGSDYEVLTYYAERDSYQNCVDFYCSDEADYCSIQLKNFVESDDDETTTSTETPDYLGEYKAPTSMGSDIKSSVVKIEGDLYQLPAPVSVFLDNGWEIVQQSGDVVAGGSDYIYVEKNGKEIELYITNYSDYQTTVENCAVYKVDVDNYENVDISIGSASDSVSIGTKKADVVALVGDEFDYYNGTYNQTYSYSEYSSRDFMVSIDVDKESGKVSGISVSCRTWDY
;
A
#
# COMPACT_ATOMS: atom_id res chain seq x y z
N MET A 1 -10.97 6.28 -2.00
CA MET A 1 -11.23 6.44 -0.55
C MET A 1 -10.09 5.78 0.28
N PRO A 2 -10.00 5.84 1.63
CA PRO A 2 -8.96 5.09 2.33
C PRO A 2 -9.10 3.59 2.01
N LYS A 3 -8.00 3.01 1.54
CA LYS A 3 -7.89 1.65 1.05
C LYS A 3 -7.33 0.77 2.14
N LYS A 4 -8.09 -0.22 2.62
CA LYS A 4 -7.62 -1.20 3.58
C LYS A 4 -6.88 -2.32 2.87
N CYS A 5 -5.61 -2.51 3.17
CA CYS A 5 -4.84 -3.64 2.69
C CYS A 5 -5.55 -4.95 3.06
N THR A 6 -5.82 -5.81 2.09
CA THR A 6 -6.52 -7.09 2.31
C THR A 6 -5.68 -8.06 3.12
N MET A 7 -4.35 -7.89 3.09
CA MET A 7 -3.38 -8.78 3.74
C MET A 7 -3.16 -8.44 5.21
N CYS A 8 -2.95 -7.16 5.53
CA CYS A 8 -2.60 -6.75 6.91
C CYS A 8 -3.60 -5.78 7.55
N GLY A 9 -4.67 -5.44 6.84
CA GLY A 9 -5.73 -4.54 7.31
C GLY A 9 -5.34 -3.07 7.44
N ASN A 10 -4.16 -2.65 6.94
CA ASN A 10 -3.71 -1.26 7.00
C ASN A 10 -4.59 -0.35 6.14
N LEU A 11 -5.09 0.75 6.70
CA LEU A 11 -5.75 1.78 5.91
C LEU A 11 -4.67 2.66 5.29
N SER A 12 -4.51 2.54 3.98
CA SER A 12 -3.68 3.42 3.17
C SER A 12 -4.51 4.57 2.61
N ASN A 13 -3.87 5.72 2.52
CA ASN A 13 -4.23 6.87 1.72
C ASN A 13 -4.62 6.45 0.28
N THR A 14 -5.49 7.25 -0.34
CA THR A 14 -6.19 6.96 -1.60
C THR A 14 -5.30 6.55 -2.77
N ASN A 15 -4.04 6.99 -2.74
CA ASN A 15 -3.10 6.87 -3.85
C ASN A 15 -1.96 5.87 -3.58
N ALA A 16 -1.95 5.17 -2.44
CA ALA A 16 -0.89 4.20 -2.15
C ALA A 16 -1.00 2.98 -3.09
N GLN A 17 0.05 2.77 -3.90
CA GLN A 17 0.19 1.57 -4.76
C GLN A 17 0.53 0.31 -3.96
N PHE A 18 1.22 0.48 -2.83
CA PHE A 18 1.67 -0.59 -1.97
C PHE A 18 1.34 -0.27 -0.53
N CYS A 19 1.01 -1.31 0.23
CA CYS A 19 0.65 -1.15 1.62
C CYS A 19 1.91 -0.80 2.40
N GLU A 20 1.99 0.43 2.89
CA GLU A 20 3.14 0.93 3.67
C GLU A 20 3.52 0.03 4.87
N LYS A 21 2.57 -0.78 5.36
CA LYS A 21 2.77 -1.73 6.46
C LYS A 21 3.36 -3.08 6.04
N CYS A 22 3.07 -3.58 4.83
CA CYS A 22 3.43 -4.97 4.46
C CYS A 22 3.87 -5.15 3.00
N GLY A 23 4.00 -4.08 2.24
CA GLY A 23 4.39 -4.10 0.82
C GLY A 23 3.30 -4.59 -0.14
N SER A 24 2.23 -5.24 0.35
CA SER A 24 1.15 -5.77 -0.49
C SER A 24 0.47 -4.70 -1.34
N SER A 25 0.31 -4.97 -2.62
CA SER A 25 -0.50 -4.16 -3.56
C SER A 25 -2.01 -4.43 -3.47
N SER A 26 -2.42 -5.40 -2.65
CA SER A 26 -3.82 -5.80 -2.52
C SER A 26 -4.55 -4.98 -1.47
N PHE A 27 -5.61 -4.29 -1.90
CA PHE A 27 -6.43 -3.39 -1.08
C PHE A 27 -7.94 -3.54 -1.31
N VAL A 28 -8.75 -3.12 -0.34
CA VAL A 28 -10.21 -3.00 -0.38
C VAL A 28 -10.64 -1.68 0.25
N GLU A 29 -11.54 -0.92 -0.37
CA GLU A 29 -11.99 0.36 0.18
C GLU A 29 -12.86 0.20 1.44
N VAL A 30 -12.72 1.13 2.39
CA VAL A 30 -13.51 1.13 3.64
C VAL A 30 -14.46 2.31 3.69
N TYR A 31 -15.75 2.01 3.84
CA TYR A 31 -16.81 2.99 4.06
C TYR A 31 -17.07 3.16 5.57
N GLU A 32 -16.93 4.37 6.11
CA GLU A 32 -17.39 4.66 7.48
C GLU A 32 -18.92 4.87 7.47
N GLN A 33 -19.66 3.95 8.08
CA GLN A 33 -21.03 4.23 8.51
C GLN A 33 -20.99 5.03 9.81
N SER A 34 -21.30 6.32 9.74
CA SER A 34 -21.46 7.15 10.94
C SER A 34 -22.71 6.70 11.72
N ASN A 35 -22.51 5.93 12.80
CA ASN A 35 -23.56 5.67 13.78
C ASN A 35 -23.80 6.93 14.62
N GLN A 36 -24.99 7.52 14.48
CA GLN A 36 -25.47 8.59 15.35
C GLN A 36 -25.64 8.08 16.78
N THR A 37 -24.76 8.51 17.69
CA THR A 37 -25.00 8.44 19.13
C THR A 37 -25.91 9.60 19.53
N SER A 38 -27.15 9.26 19.87
CA SER A 38 -28.15 10.17 20.40
C SER A 38 -27.77 10.67 21.79
N PHE A 39 -27.58 11.98 21.91
CA PHE A 39 -27.47 12.71 23.17
C PHE A 39 -28.78 12.60 23.99
N GLU A 40 -28.70 12.06 25.21
CA GLU A 40 -29.75 12.18 26.21
C GLU A 40 -29.66 13.56 26.89
N GLY A 41 -30.73 14.34 26.77
CA GLY A 41 -30.92 15.61 27.47
C GLY A 41 -32.29 15.68 28.14
N GLY A 42 -32.30 15.54 29.47
CA GLY A 42 -33.16 16.20 30.47
C GLY A 42 -34.65 16.47 30.20
N GLN A 43 -35.49 15.70 30.93
CA GLN A 43 -36.73 16.06 31.65
C GLN A 43 -37.70 17.13 31.10
N SER A 44 -38.97 16.75 30.90
CA SER A 44 -40.13 17.42 31.50
C SER A 44 -41.43 16.62 31.30
N SER A 45 -42.20 16.51 32.39
CA SER A 45 -43.48 15.84 32.60
C SER A 45 -44.69 16.57 32.01
N ASN A 46 -45.70 15.84 31.49
CA ASN A 46 -47.07 15.81 32.03
C ASN A 46 -48.12 15.12 31.11
N ASN A 47 -48.77 14.10 31.68
CA ASN A 47 -50.19 13.69 31.65
C ASN A 47 -51.12 14.09 30.49
N ASN A 48 -51.70 13.08 29.81
CA ASN A 48 -53.12 12.73 29.97
C ASN A 48 -53.50 11.42 29.24
N SER A 49 -54.06 10.46 30.00
CA SER A 49 -54.91 9.35 29.53
C SER A 49 -56.37 9.82 29.41
N PRO A 50 -57.40 9.01 29.05
CA PRO A 50 -57.43 7.57 28.69
C PRO A 50 -58.28 7.25 27.43
N VAL A 51 -58.29 5.98 26.98
CA VAL A 51 -59.49 5.12 26.84
C VAL A 51 -59.05 3.76 26.27
N ASN A 52 -59.30 2.71 27.04
CA ASN A 52 -59.32 1.30 26.67
C ASN A 52 -60.82 0.90 26.49
N PRO A 53 -61.26 -0.27 25.95
CA PRO A 53 -60.90 -1.54 26.61
C PRO A 53 -61.02 -2.89 25.82
N VAL A 54 -60.56 -3.97 26.50
CA VAL A 54 -60.96 -5.41 26.43
C VAL A 54 -60.47 -6.23 25.23
N ALA A 55 -59.99 -7.48 25.30
CA ALA A 55 -59.50 -8.49 26.26
C ALA A 55 -58.84 -9.60 25.38
N ALA A 56 -58.02 -10.56 25.79
CA ALA A 56 -58.11 -11.44 26.96
C ALA A 56 -56.80 -12.25 27.14
N SER A 57 -56.50 -12.60 28.40
CA SER A 57 -55.97 -13.87 28.96
C SER A 57 -55.00 -14.73 28.12
N ASP A 58 -53.91 -15.35 28.61
CA ASP A 58 -53.62 -15.78 29.98
C ASP A 58 -52.18 -16.38 30.09
N ASN A 59 -51.67 -16.35 31.33
CA ASN A 59 -50.75 -17.31 31.97
C ASN A 59 -49.23 -17.32 31.69
N ASN A 60 -48.53 -16.58 32.55
CA ASN A 60 -47.39 -16.97 33.39
C ASN A 60 -46.86 -18.42 33.29
N GLN A 61 -45.54 -18.56 33.15
CA GLN A 61 -44.71 -19.27 34.15
C GLN A 61 -43.22 -18.92 34.04
N LYS A 62 -42.71 -18.15 35.03
CA LYS A 62 -41.29 -18.12 35.38
C LYS A 62 -40.90 -19.46 36.00
N LYS A 63 -39.91 -20.16 35.44
CA LYS A 63 -39.10 -21.15 36.14
C LYS A 63 -37.64 -20.73 36.15
N LYS A 64 -37.14 -20.36 37.34
CA LYS A 64 -35.71 -20.33 37.66
C LYS A 64 -35.23 -21.77 37.81
N SER A 65 -34.16 -22.17 37.12
CA SER A 65 -33.28 -23.27 37.55
C SER A 65 -31.82 -22.84 37.47
N LYS A 66 -31.08 -23.27 38.49
CA LYS A 66 -29.71 -22.88 38.84
C LYS A 66 -28.65 -23.45 37.87
N ASN A 67 -27.63 -22.61 37.65
CA ASN A 67 -26.22 -22.82 37.26
C ASN A 67 -25.75 -24.18 36.74
N LYS A 68 -25.10 -24.14 35.57
CA LYS A 68 -23.79 -24.78 35.36
C LYS A 68 -22.86 -23.79 34.67
N THR A 69 -21.73 -23.55 35.33
CA THR A 69 -20.56 -22.85 34.85
C THR A 69 -20.06 -23.50 33.55
N ALA A 70 -20.00 -22.73 32.47
CA ALA A 70 -19.19 -23.03 31.30
C ALA A 70 -18.28 -21.81 31.12
N ILE A 71 -17.01 -21.98 31.43
CA ILE A 71 -15.97 -21.00 31.11
C ILE A 71 -15.78 -21.09 29.60
N ILE A 72 -16.18 -20.05 28.87
CA ILE A 72 -15.82 -19.87 27.48
C ILE A 72 -14.44 -19.22 27.49
N VAL A 73 -13.40 -20.04 27.32
CA VAL A 73 -12.10 -19.57 26.84
C VAL A 73 -12.23 -19.48 25.33
N GLY A 74 -12.04 -18.28 24.77
CA GLY A 74 -12.10 -18.07 23.33
C GLY A 74 -12.79 -16.75 23.03
N LEU A 75 -12.01 -15.67 23.04
CA LEU A 75 -12.23 -14.42 22.28
C LEU A 75 -11.18 -13.31 22.56
N SER A 76 -10.17 -13.54 23.41
CA SER A 76 -9.13 -12.53 23.72
C SER A 76 -7.95 -12.46 22.72
N VAL A 77 -7.64 -13.56 22.01
CA VAL A 77 -6.43 -13.64 21.16
C VAL A 77 -6.49 -12.78 19.88
N LEU A 78 -7.69 -12.50 19.36
CA LEU A 78 -7.87 -11.64 18.17
C LEU A 78 -7.74 -10.14 18.48
N LEU A 79 -7.92 -9.73 19.75
CA LEU A 79 -7.88 -8.33 20.16
C LEU A 79 -6.45 -7.82 20.35
N VAL A 80 -5.54 -8.64 20.89
CA VAL A 80 -4.12 -8.27 21.07
C VAL A 80 -3.43 -8.02 19.72
N GLY A 81 -3.71 -8.87 18.72
CA GLY A 81 -3.24 -8.66 17.34
C GLY A 81 -3.80 -7.39 16.70
N LEU A 82 -5.02 -6.96 17.05
CA LEU A 82 -5.61 -5.69 16.58
C LEU A 82 -5.04 -4.47 17.32
N VAL A 83 -4.70 -4.59 18.60
CA VAL A 83 -4.19 -3.49 19.43
C VAL A 83 -2.73 -3.18 19.11
N ALA A 84 -1.87 -4.18 18.86
CA ALA A 84 -0.51 -3.96 18.34
C ALA A 84 -0.52 -3.26 16.97
N ILE A 85 -1.52 -3.56 16.13
CA ILE A 85 -1.75 -2.88 14.84
C ILE A 85 -2.21 -1.42 15.05
N ILE A 86 -3.10 -1.16 16.02
CA ILE A 86 -3.61 0.19 16.31
C ILE A 86 -2.51 1.11 16.85
N VAL A 87 -1.55 0.59 17.62
CA VAL A 87 -0.47 1.43 18.14
C VAL A 87 0.62 1.71 17.11
N PHE A 88 0.83 0.82 16.14
CA PHE A 88 1.58 1.17 14.93
C PHE A 88 0.87 2.30 14.13
N LEU A 89 -0.46 2.29 14.03
CA LEU A 89 -1.26 3.33 13.33
C LEU A 89 -1.22 4.72 13.99
N LEU A 90 -0.91 4.85 15.29
CA LEU A 90 -1.00 6.11 16.03
C LEU A 90 0.27 6.98 16.01
N PHE A 91 1.41 6.48 15.52
CA PHE A 91 2.70 7.18 15.63
C PHE A 91 3.34 7.62 14.30
N SER A 92 2.66 7.45 13.16
CA SER A 92 3.20 7.83 11.83
C SER A 92 2.79 9.21 11.31
N GLU A 93 2.25 10.11 12.14
CA GLU A 93 1.98 11.48 11.71
C GLU A 93 3.18 12.44 11.93
N LYS A 94 3.69 12.97 10.79
CA LYS A 94 4.53 14.18 10.55
C LYS A 94 6.06 13.99 10.59
N GLU A 95 6.88 14.57 9.70
CA GLU A 95 6.80 15.80 8.87
C GLU A 95 7.46 15.66 7.47
N ASN A 96 6.99 16.49 6.53
CA ASN A 96 7.59 16.79 5.22
C ASN A 96 8.46 18.05 5.35
N PRO A 97 9.73 18.12 4.89
CA PRO A 97 10.51 19.35 4.95
C PRO A 97 10.23 20.21 3.72
N ASP A 98 9.48 21.30 3.93
CA ASP A 98 9.24 22.30 2.90
C ASP A 98 10.44 23.25 2.75
N THR A 99 10.85 23.45 1.50
CA THR A 99 11.88 24.39 1.05
C THR A 99 11.38 25.83 1.11
N SER A 100 12.18 26.76 1.66
CA SER A 100 12.09 28.17 1.28
C SER A 100 13.45 28.83 1.12
N LYS A 101 13.66 29.44 -0.05
CA LYS A 101 14.73 30.40 -0.34
C LYS A 101 14.37 31.76 0.27
N ASN A 102 15.38 32.50 0.76
CA ASN A 102 15.61 33.90 0.38
C ASN A 102 17.00 34.40 0.80
N ASP A 103 17.60 35.18 -0.10
CA ASP A 103 18.86 35.92 0.00
C ASP A 103 18.85 37.04 1.05
N GLU A 104 20.00 37.28 1.73
CA GLU A 104 20.79 38.52 1.62
C GLU A 104 22.05 38.52 2.53
N THR A 105 23.20 38.51 1.85
CA THR A 105 24.46 39.30 2.03
C THR A 105 25.01 39.74 3.41
N THR A 106 26.37 39.66 3.47
CA THR A 106 27.35 40.44 4.29
C THR A 106 27.78 39.74 5.60
N SER A 107 29.04 39.47 5.96
CA SER A 107 30.36 40.03 5.63
C SER A 107 31.51 39.08 6.05
N ILE A 108 32.65 39.26 5.39
CA ILE A 108 33.97 38.61 5.51
C ILE A 108 34.60 38.68 6.92
N SER A 109 35.22 37.58 7.37
CA SER A 109 36.57 37.62 7.98
C SER A 109 37.27 36.26 7.91
N THR A 110 38.40 36.29 7.23
CA THR A 110 39.45 35.28 7.09
C THR A 110 40.12 34.91 8.42
N THR A 111 40.48 33.64 8.60
CA THR A 111 41.77 33.23 9.20
C THR A 111 42.12 31.82 8.71
N GLU A 112 43.36 31.68 8.22
CA GLU A 112 43.96 30.46 7.67
C GLU A 112 44.58 29.57 8.76
N ALA A 113 44.42 28.24 8.56
CA ALA A 113 45.40 27.15 8.76
C ALA A 113 45.92 26.81 10.19
N PRO A 114 46.40 25.56 10.45
CA PRO A 114 46.86 24.55 9.48
C PRO A 114 46.33 23.11 9.64
N SER A 115 46.57 22.39 8.54
CA SER A 115 46.46 20.97 8.27
C SER A 115 47.16 20.02 9.25
N GLU A 116 46.52 18.88 9.53
CA GLU A 116 47.22 17.60 9.71
C GLU A 116 46.45 16.48 8.99
N ASN A 117 47.17 15.82 8.08
CA ASN A 117 46.79 14.57 7.40
C ASN A 117 46.89 13.41 8.38
N VAL A 118 45.85 12.58 8.49
CA VAL A 118 46.04 11.14 8.71
C VAL A 118 45.14 10.37 7.75
N ASN A 119 45.81 9.58 6.93
CA ASN A 119 45.30 8.66 5.93
C ASN A 119 45.07 7.29 6.61
N GLY A 120 44.02 6.55 6.20
CA GLY A 120 43.91 5.11 6.45
C GLY A 120 42.55 4.64 6.96
N GLY A 121 41.81 3.92 6.11
CA GLY A 121 40.58 3.22 6.45
C GLY A 121 39.90 2.69 5.20
N GLU A 122 40.25 1.46 4.81
CA GLU A 122 39.94 0.78 3.56
C GLU A 122 38.44 0.61 3.27
N ASN A 123 38.05 0.90 2.03
CA ASN A 123 36.78 0.50 1.43
C ASN A 123 36.83 -1.00 1.10
N ASN A 124 36.05 -1.80 1.82
CA ASN A 124 35.84 -3.20 1.45
C ASN A 124 34.64 -3.33 0.49
N ASN A 125 34.88 -3.03 -0.79
CA ASN A 125 34.07 -3.59 -1.87
C ASN A 125 34.43 -5.07 -2.03
N ILE A 126 33.60 -5.96 -1.49
CA ILE A 126 33.66 -7.38 -1.82
C ILE A 126 32.75 -7.61 -3.02
N THR A 127 33.33 -7.45 -4.21
CA THR A 127 32.87 -8.13 -5.41
C THR A 127 33.55 -9.49 -5.45
N GLY A 128 32.77 -10.56 -5.48
CA GLY A 128 33.33 -11.91 -5.58
C GLY A 128 32.26 -12.99 -5.56
N ASN A 129 31.94 -13.51 -6.75
CA ASN A 129 31.38 -14.84 -6.92
C ASN A 129 32.18 -15.85 -6.07
N ALA A 130 31.62 -16.29 -4.95
CA ALA A 130 32.15 -17.36 -4.14
C ALA A 130 31.56 -18.71 -4.59
N PRO A 131 32.34 -19.81 -4.57
CA PRO A 131 31.87 -21.12 -5.01
C PRO A 131 30.90 -21.73 -3.99
N ALA A 132 29.95 -22.50 -4.51
CA ALA A 132 28.99 -23.32 -3.76
C ALA A 132 29.71 -24.38 -2.91
N ASP A 133 29.98 -24.07 -1.64
CA ASP A 133 29.93 -24.97 -0.46
C ASP A 133 30.31 -24.18 0.82
N SER A 134 29.66 -23.05 1.08
CA SER A 134 29.82 -22.31 2.34
C SER A 134 28.67 -22.66 3.27
N THR A 135 28.93 -23.53 4.25
CA THR A 135 28.00 -23.75 5.36
C THR A 135 27.75 -22.41 6.07
N VAL A 136 26.50 -21.94 6.05
CA VAL A 136 26.12 -20.74 6.81
C VAL A 136 26.26 -21.04 8.30
N THR A 137 26.87 -20.12 9.04
CA THR A 137 27.08 -20.24 10.49
C THR A 137 26.34 -19.12 11.21
N MET A 138 25.76 -19.44 12.37
CA MET A 138 25.12 -18.45 13.24
C MET A 138 26.10 -17.37 13.69
N SER A 139 25.67 -16.10 13.64
CA SER A 139 26.36 -14.94 14.16
C SER A 139 25.74 -14.45 15.47
N ASP A 140 26.55 -13.83 16.32
CA ASP A 140 26.09 -13.09 17.51
C ASP A 140 25.77 -11.62 17.20
N ASP A 141 26.06 -11.16 15.98
CA ASP A 141 25.64 -9.84 15.51
C ASP A 141 24.21 -9.91 14.96
N LEU A 142 23.33 -9.05 15.50
CA LEU A 142 21.94 -8.96 15.08
C LEU A 142 21.81 -8.56 13.60
N TYR A 143 22.76 -7.75 13.10
CA TYR A 143 22.74 -7.18 11.76
C TYR A 143 23.48 -8.04 10.73
N ASP A 144 23.98 -9.22 11.12
CA ASP A 144 24.41 -10.25 10.17
C ASP A 144 23.21 -11.04 9.60
N PHE A 145 22.02 -10.87 10.18
CA PHE A 145 20.75 -11.48 9.77
C PHE A 145 20.81 -13.01 9.55
N THR A 146 21.61 -13.70 10.38
CA THR A 146 21.62 -15.15 10.46
C THR A 146 20.58 -15.65 11.45
N PHE A 147 19.91 -16.74 11.13
CA PHE A 147 18.96 -17.40 12.02
C PHE A 147 18.98 -18.91 11.83
N GLU A 148 18.63 -19.64 12.88
CA GLU A 148 18.33 -21.07 12.84
C GLU A 148 16.82 -21.24 12.85
N LEU A 149 16.31 -22.03 11.91
CA LEU A 149 14.90 -22.36 11.78
C LEU A 149 14.78 -23.89 11.71
N GLU A 150 14.25 -24.47 12.79
CA GLU A 150 14.03 -25.91 12.91
C GLU A 150 15.29 -26.75 12.58
N GLY A 151 16.43 -26.33 13.13
CA GLY A 151 17.73 -26.98 13.00
C GLY A 151 18.55 -26.62 11.74
N ASP A 152 17.98 -25.86 10.80
CA ASP A 152 18.68 -25.40 9.61
C ASP A 152 19.09 -23.92 9.75
N VAL A 153 20.32 -23.58 9.36
CA VAL A 153 20.85 -22.21 9.49
C VAL A 153 20.75 -21.45 8.16
N TYR A 154 20.24 -20.23 8.21
CA TYR A 154 20.03 -19.34 7.07
C TYR A 154 20.71 -17.98 7.31
N LYS A 155 20.89 -17.22 6.23
CA LYS A 155 21.33 -15.82 6.25
C LYS A 155 20.53 -15.01 5.25
N LEU A 156 19.96 -13.87 5.66
CA LEU A 156 19.25 -12.99 4.74
C LEU A 156 20.18 -11.97 4.05
N PRO A 157 19.91 -11.62 2.79
CA PRO A 157 18.99 -12.30 1.88
C PRO A 157 19.52 -13.68 1.44
N CYS A 158 18.61 -14.62 1.18
CA CYS A 158 18.92 -15.98 0.69
C CYS A 158 18.06 -16.35 -0.52
N ASP A 159 18.38 -17.45 -1.20
CA ASP A 159 17.59 -17.91 -2.33
C ASP A 159 16.30 -18.60 -1.87
N TYR A 160 15.22 -18.47 -2.63
CA TYR A 160 14.00 -19.26 -2.43
C TYR A 160 14.29 -20.77 -2.32
N LYS A 161 15.29 -21.23 -3.07
CA LYS A 161 15.72 -22.62 -3.08
C LYS A 161 16.20 -23.11 -1.72
N ASP A 162 16.84 -22.26 -0.92
CA ASP A 162 17.39 -22.62 0.40
C ASP A 162 16.30 -23.12 1.35
N PHE A 163 15.11 -22.52 1.30
CA PHE A 163 13.94 -22.99 2.04
C PHE A 163 13.39 -24.31 1.48
N THR A 164 13.27 -24.42 0.15
CA THR A 164 12.68 -25.61 -0.47
C THR A 164 13.57 -26.85 -0.36
N ASP A 165 14.89 -26.68 -0.38
CA ASP A 165 15.87 -27.76 -0.14
C ASP A 165 15.74 -28.31 1.29
N ASN A 166 15.40 -27.44 2.23
CA ASN A 166 15.08 -27.79 3.61
C ASN A 166 13.62 -28.22 3.80
N GLY A 167 12.86 -28.47 2.73
CA GLY A 167 11.52 -29.07 2.80
C GLY A 167 10.38 -28.09 3.09
N TRP A 168 10.63 -26.78 3.11
CA TRP A 168 9.57 -25.78 3.20
C TRP A 168 8.85 -25.64 1.86
N THR A 169 7.52 -25.52 1.91
CA THR A 169 6.68 -25.34 0.72
C THR A 169 5.68 -24.20 0.91
N ILE A 170 5.36 -23.47 -0.16
CA ILE A 170 4.36 -22.40 -0.10
C ILE A 170 3.00 -22.99 0.30
N SER A 171 2.37 -22.39 1.31
CA SER A 171 1.08 -22.82 1.88
C SER A 171 -0.01 -21.75 1.79
N SER A 172 0.34 -20.51 1.42
CA SER A 172 -0.63 -19.46 1.09
C SER A 172 -1.50 -19.85 -0.10
N SER A 173 -2.81 -19.74 0.05
CA SER A 173 -3.76 -19.93 -1.06
C SER A 173 -3.51 -18.91 -2.17
N GLY A 174 -3.46 -19.37 -3.42
CA GLY A 174 -3.21 -18.52 -4.59
C GLY A 174 -1.73 -18.24 -4.87
N TYR A 175 -0.81 -18.75 -4.05
CA TYR A 175 0.62 -18.60 -4.25
C TYR A 175 1.27 -19.90 -4.73
N SER A 176 2.30 -19.75 -5.55
CA SER A 176 3.18 -20.82 -5.99
C SER A 176 4.57 -20.23 -6.31
N GLY A 177 5.56 -21.08 -6.55
CA GLY A 177 6.88 -20.59 -7.00
C GLY A 177 6.83 -19.85 -8.34
N ASP A 178 5.78 -20.05 -9.15
CA ASP A 178 5.56 -19.34 -10.42
C ASP A 178 4.73 -18.06 -10.27
N THR A 179 4.22 -17.74 -9.08
CA THR A 179 3.59 -16.44 -8.81
C THR A 179 4.60 -15.33 -9.03
N THR A 180 4.17 -14.24 -9.67
CA THR A 180 5.03 -13.14 -10.11
C THR A 180 5.02 -11.98 -9.13
N ILE A 181 6.18 -11.34 -8.96
CA ILE A 181 6.38 -10.07 -8.25
C ILE A 181 6.78 -9.02 -9.29
N SER A 182 6.07 -7.89 -9.29
CA SER A 182 6.35 -6.74 -10.14
C SER A 182 7.75 -6.17 -9.92
N GLY A 183 8.21 -5.33 -10.84
CA GLY A 183 9.49 -4.66 -10.69
C GLY A 183 9.51 -3.69 -9.50
N ASN A 184 10.66 -3.55 -8.84
CA ASN A 184 10.86 -2.76 -7.63
C ASN A 184 9.76 -2.98 -6.57
N SER A 185 9.47 -4.26 -6.28
CA SER A 185 8.37 -4.65 -5.41
C SER A 185 8.75 -5.83 -4.52
N SER A 186 7.89 -6.13 -3.54
CA SER A 186 8.06 -7.25 -2.63
C SER A 186 6.71 -7.86 -2.29
N ASP A 187 6.71 -9.12 -1.91
CA ASP A 187 5.51 -9.81 -1.47
C ASP A 187 5.80 -10.73 -0.30
N CYS A 188 4.77 -11.04 0.50
CA CYS A 188 4.87 -11.93 1.64
C CYS A 188 3.85 -13.06 1.58
N TYR A 189 4.28 -14.25 1.97
CA TYR A 189 3.46 -15.44 1.92
C TYR A 189 3.91 -16.45 2.97
N TYR A 190 3.03 -17.40 3.29
CA TYR A 190 3.34 -18.47 4.22
C TYR A 190 4.04 -19.62 3.51
N MET A 191 5.04 -20.17 4.18
CA MET A 191 5.61 -21.48 3.89
C MET A 191 5.34 -22.43 5.06
N SER A 192 5.24 -23.73 4.78
CA SER A 192 5.02 -24.76 5.79
C SER A 192 5.93 -25.96 5.60
N ARG A 193 6.31 -26.57 6.72
CA ARG A 193 7.05 -27.83 6.84
C ARG A 193 6.53 -28.58 8.07
N ASP A 194 6.20 -29.87 7.92
CA ASP A 194 5.77 -30.74 9.02
C ASP A 194 4.63 -30.20 9.92
N GLY A 195 3.73 -29.38 9.34
CA GLY A 195 2.61 -28.76 10.06
C GLY A 195 2.94 -27.42 10.74
N LEU A 196 4.22 -27.03 10.73
CA LEU A 196 4.69 -25.72 11.13
C LEU A 196 4.53 -24.71 10.00
N LYS A 197 4.47 -23.42 10.34
CA LYS A 197 4.24 -22.35 9.38
C LYS A 197 5.04 -21.10 9.75
N VAL A 198 5.68 -20.50 8.73
CA VAL A 198 6.41 -19.23 8.84
C VAL A 198 5.95 -18.29 7.72
N MET A 199 6.04 -16.98 7.94
CA MET A 199 5.87 -16.00 6.88
C MET A 199 7.23 -15.62 6.32
N VAL A 200 7.37 -15.57 5.01
CA VAL A 200 8.60 -15.13 4.33
C VAL A 200 8.30 -13.94 3.44
N PHE A 201 9.32 -13.11 3.19
CA PHE A 201 9.24 -11.91 2.38
C PHE A 201 10.21 -12.05 1.20
N SER A 202 9.65 -12.18 -0.01
CA SER A 202 10.43 -12.16 -1.25
C SER A 202 10.42 -10.77 -1.85
N TYR A 203 11.53 -10.34 -2.43
CA TYR A 203 11.64 -9.02 -3.06
C TYR A 203 12.27 -9.12 -4.45
N ASN A 204 11.97 -8.10 -5.26
CA ASN A 204 12.43 -7.93 -6.62
C ASN A 204 12.79 -6.45 -6.82
N PHE A 205 14.08 -6.12 -6.70
CA PHE A 205 14.54 -4.76 -6.98
C PHE A 205 14.82 -4.50 -8.47
N SER A 206 14.80 -5.55 -9.30
CA SER A 206 14.85 -5.35 -10.75
C SER A 206 13.60 -4.64 -11.25
N GLY A 207 13.71 -3.96 -12.38
CA GLY A 207 12.59 -3.31 -13.06
C GLY A 207 11.73 -4.27 -13.87
N ASN A 208 12.08 -5.55 -13.99
CA ASN A 208 11.29 -6.56 -14.70
C ASN A 208 10.46 -7.39 -13.72
N VAL A 209 9.44 -8.10 -14.20
CA VAL A 209 8.73 -9.10 -13.40
C VAL A 209 9.66 -10.29 -13.12
N LYS A 210 9.72 -10.72 -11.86
CA LYS A 210 10.36 -11.98 -11.45
C LYS A 210 9.31 -12.93 -10.87
N LYS A 211 9.51 -14.23 -11.02
CA LYS A 211 8.71 -15.22 -10.28
C LYS A 211 9.29 -15.36 -8.88
N ILE A 212 8.45 -15.69 -7.89
CA ILE A 212 8.88 -15.90 -6.50
C ILE A 212 10.10 -16.82 -6.40
N LYS A 213 10.13 -17.92 -7.16
CA LYS A 213 11.25 -18.88 -7.15
C LYS A 213 12.57 -18.32 -7.69
N ASP A 214 12.50 -17.22 -8.44
CA ASP A 214 13.62 -16.52 -9.04
C ASP A 214 13.96 -15.23 -8.25
N CYS A 215 13.24 -14.95 -7.15
CA CYS A 215 13.51 -13.86 -6.21
C CYS A 215 14.36 -14.32 -5.03
N LYS A 216 15.01 -13.36 -4.37
CA LYS A 216 15.60 -13.56 -3.04
C LYS A 216 14.52 -13.46 -1.97
N ILE A 217 14.68 -14.26 -0.91
CA ILE A 217 13.97 -14.07 0.36
C ILE A 217 14.81 -13.11 1.20
N GLY A 218 14.28 -11.92 1.42
CA GLY A 218 14.90 -10.86 2.21
C GLY A 218 14.35 -10.76 3.62
N GLY A 219 13.32 -11.54 3.97
CA GLY A 219 12.76 -11.50 5.32
C GLY A 219 12.05 -12.76 5.74
N ILE A 220 11.89 -12.90 7.06
CA ILE A 220 11.12 -13.97 7.71
C ILE A 220 10.42 -13.41 8.95
N GLU A 221 9.21 -13.89 9.23
CA GLU A 221 8.49 -13.64 10.47
C GLU A 221 7.99 -14.97 11.05
N CYS A 222 8.34 -15.17 12.32
CA CYS A 222 7.98 -16.35 13.11
C CYS A 222 7.10 -15.93 14.28
N TYR A 223 5.90 -16.52 14.35
CA TYR A 223 4.98 -16.33 15.46
C TYR A 223 5.21 -17.41 16.51
N ALA A 224 5.31 -17.02 17.78
CA ALA A 224 5.57 -17.98 18.86
C ALA A 224 4.53 -19.11 18.97
N TYR A 225 3.26 -18.83 18.68
CA TYR A 225 2.18 -19.81 18.79
C TYR A 225 2.20 -20.90 17.69
N GLU A 226 3.05 -20.76 16.67
CA GLU A 226 3.21 -21.76 15.61
C GLU A 226 4.12 -22.93 16.06
N GLY A 227 4.75 -22.83 17.24
CA GLY A 227 5.60 -23.89 17.81
C GLY A 227 6.89 -24.12 17.04
N VAL A 228 7.32 -23.12 16.27
CA VAL A 228 8.55 -23.14 15.48
C VAL A 228 9.76 -22.88 16.38
N ASP A 229 10.76 -23.75 16.31
CA ASP A 229 12.09 -23.53 16.84
C ASP A 229 12.82 -22.50 15.97
N PHE A 230 12.91 -21.27 16.48
CA PHE A 230 13.49 -20.13 15.80
C PHE A 230 14.46 -19.41 16.72
N VAL A 231 15.73 -19.40 16.32
CA VAL A 231 16.83 -18.84 17.10
C VAL A 231 17.57 -17.81 16.26
N ILE A 232 17.78 -16.63 16.83
CA ILE A 232 18.55 -15.55 16.20
C ILE A 232 19.83 -15.27 17.02
N ALA A 233 20.55 -14.21 16.67
CA ALA A 233 21.78 -13.79 17.33
C ALA A 233 21.70 -13.85 18.88
N LYS A 234 22.80 -14.28 19.52
CA LYS A 234 22.91 -14.44 20.98
C LYS A 234 21.90 -15.41 21.61
N GLY A 235 21.30 -16.29 20.81
CA GLY A 235 20.38 -17.33 21.28
C GLY A 235 18.99 -16.81 21.65
N ILE A 236 18.61 -15.62 21.18
CA ILE A 236 17.25 -15.09 21.37
C ILE A 236 16.26 -15.91 20.55
N THR A 237 15.12 -16.24 21.14
CA THR A 237 14.05 -17.05 20.56
C THR A 237 12.70 -16.36 20.70
N VAL A 238 11.66 -16.91 20.08
CA VAL A 238 10.28 -16.45 20.22
C VAL A 238 9.73 -16.54 21.67
N GLU A 239 10.41 -17.26 22.56
CA GLU A 239 10.08 -17.35 23.99
C GLU A 239 10.87 -16.35 24.86
N SER A 240 11.81 -15.60 24.27
CA SER A 240 12.61 -14.63 25.03
C SER A 240 11.77 -13.44 25.47
N SER A 241 11.99 -13.00 26.71
CA SER A 241 11.35 -11.82 27.28
C SER A 241 11.94 -10.51 26.73
N VAL A 242 11.18 -9.42 26.87
CA VAL A 242 11.65 -8.06 26.56
C VAL A 242 12.98 -7.72 27.25
N ASP A 243 13.14 -8.12 28.51
CA ASP A 243 14.35 -7.84 29.29
C ASP A 243 15.56 -8.61 28.77
N GLU A 244 15.37 -9.86 28.32
CA GLU A 244 16.41 -10.65 27.66
C GLU A 244 16.82 -10.04 26.33
N ILE A 245 15.85 -9.62 25.51
CA ILE A 245 16.09 -8.95 24.22
C ILE A 245 16.89 -7.66 24.41
N LYS A 246 16.47 -6.79 25.34
CA LYS A 246 17.19 -5.54 25.66
C LYS A 246 18.56 -5.80 26.27
N SER A 247 18.71 -6.86 27.05
CA SER A 247 20.03 -7.26 27.59
C SER A 247 20.97 -7.76 26.50
N ALA A 248 20.43 -8.46 25.50
CA ALA A 248 21.20 -8.98 24.38
C ALA A 248 21.62 -7.87 23.40
N PHE A 249 20.72 -6.96 23.02
CA PHE A 249 20.94 -6.02 21.92
C PHE A 249 21.02 -4.55 22.33
N GLY A 250 20.75 -4.23 23.61
CA GLY A 250 20.74 -2.87 24.12
C GLY A 250 19.44 -2.13 23.76
N THR A 251 19.54 -0.80 23.68
CA THR A 251 18.41 0.08 23.42
C THR A 251 17.95 -0.06 21.96
N PRO A 252 16.66 -0.33 21.69
CA PRO A 252 16.15 -0.37 20.32
C PRO A 252 16.13 1.03 19.69
N GLY A 253 16.15 1.08 18.36
CA GLY A 253 16.00 2.33 17.60
C GLY A 253 14.59 2.89 17.69
N TYR A 254 13.59 2.02 17.81
CA TYR A 254 12.21 2.37 18.10
C TYR A 254 11.60 1.38 19.11
N SER A 255 10.76 1.90 20.00
CA SER A 255 9.99 1.07 20.92
C SER A 255 8.61 1.67 21.15
N SER A 256 7.61 0.81 21.28
CA SER A 256 6.25 1.21 21.64
C SER A 256 5.62 0.18 22.56
N SER A 257 4.88 0.62 23.58
CA SER A 257 4.28 -0.25 24.58
C SER A 257 2.81 0.10 24.78
N GLY A 258 1.96 -0.91 24.84
CA GLY A 258 0.56 -0.78 25.21
C GLY A 258 0.26 -1.41 26.57
N SER A 259 -1.00 -1.77 26.80
CA SER A 259 -1.45 -2.43 28.03
C SER A 259 -1.04 -3.89 28.14
N ASP A 260 -0.77 -4.54 27.00
CA ASP A 260 -0.71 -5.99 26.82
C ASP A 260 0.35 -6.42 25.80
N TYR A 261 1.15 -5.48 25.30
CA TYR A 261 2.21 -5.75 24.34
C TYR A 261 3.33 -4.70 24.38
N GLU A 262 4.50 -5.10 23.91
CA GLU A 262 5.64 -4.24 23.65
C GLU A 262 6.24 -4.56 22.27
N VAL A 263 6.54 -3.52 21.50
CA VAL A 263 7.20 -3.60 20.19
C VAL A 263 8.58 -3.00 20.31
N LEU A 264 9.59 -3.73 19.84
CA LEU A 264 10.98 -3.28 19.79
C LEU A 264 11.48 -3.40 18.35
N THR A 265 12.10 -2.35 17.83
CA THR A 265 12.70 -2.35 16.49
C THR A 265 14.17 -1.96 16.55
N TYR A 266 15.01 -2.81 15.99
CA TYR A 266 16.44 -2.58 15.84
C TYR A 266 16.76 -2.37 14.36
N TYR A 267 17.10 -1.15 13.99
CA TYR A 267 17.47 -0.81 12.61
C TYR A 267 18.95 -1.10 12.36
N ALA A 268 19.28 -1.77 11.25
CA ALA A 268 20.65 -1.92 10.78
C ALA A 268 21.16 -0.62 10.13
N GLU A 269 20.27 0.02 9.35
CA GLU A 269 20.49 1.32 8.74
C GLU A 269 19.40 2.29 9.21
N ARG A 270 19.78 3.54 9.46
CA ARG A 270 18.98 4.53 10.20
C ARG A 270 17.51 4.57 9.71
N ASP A 271 16.61 4.07 10.56
CA ASP A 271 15.15 4.04 10.38
C ASP A 271 14.65 3.28 9.13
N SER A 272 15.43 2.30 8.61
CA SER A 272 15.00 1.45 7.50
C SER A 272 14.19 0.24 7.97
N TYR A 273 12.88 0.24 7.69
CA TYR A 273 12.01 -0.94 7.87
C TYR A 273 12.29 -2.08 6.86
N GLN A 274 13.21 -1.87 5.91
CA GLN A 274 13.68 -2.91 4.98
C GLN A 274 14.92 -3.64 5.50
N ASN A 275 15.61 -3.08 6.50
CA ASN A 275 16.82 -3.63 7.12
C ASN A 275 16.71 -3.50 8.65
N CYS A 276 15.85 -4.32 9.25
CA CYS A 276 15.52 -4.26 10.67
C CYS A 276 15.26 -5.64 11.27
N VAL A 277 15.29 -5.68 12.61
CA VAL A 277 14.76 -6.78 13.40
C VAL A 277 13.69 -6.24 14.34
N ASP A 278 12.49 -6.80 14.20
CA ASP A 278 11.32 -6.44 14.98
C ASP A 278 10.94 -7.55 15.95
N PHE A 279 10.63 -7.16 17.18
CA PHE A 279 10.07 -8.02 18.22
C PHE A 279 8.68 -7.51 18.59
N TYR A 280 7.68 -8.38 18.49
CA TYR A 280 6.31 -8.12 18.90
C TYR A 280 5.97 -9.00 20.10
N CYS A 281 6.16 -8.47 21.30
CA CYS A 281 6.04 -9.20 22.56
C CYS A 281 4.68 -8.97 23.19
N SER A 282 4.05 -10.03 23.72
CA SER A 282 2.77 -9.94 24.44
C SER A 282 2.96 -10.25 25.93
N ASP A 283 2.49 -9.35 26.78
CA ASP A 283 2.53 -9.53 28.23
C ASP A 283 1.56 -10.62 28.71
N GLU A 284 0.44 -10.82 28.00
CA GLU A 284 -0.55 -11.84 28.36
C GLU A 284 -0.10 -13.26 28.00
N ALA A 285 0.66 -13.37 26.92
CA ALA A 285 0.98 -14.65 26.31
C ALA A 285 2.41 -15.13 26.59
N ASP A 286 3.24 -14.26 27.20
CA ASP A 286 4.62 -14.54 27.62
C ASP A 286 5.48 -15.05 26.45
N TYR A 287 5.32 -14.41 25.28
CA TYR A 287 6.08 -14.71 24.07
C TYR A 287 6.27 -13.49 23.17
N CYS A 288 7.21 -13.57 22.24
CA CYS A 288 7.43 -12.59 21.17
C CYS A 288 7.30 -13.24 19.78
N SER A 289 6.70 -12.51 18.83
CA SER A 289 6.93 -12.80 17.41
C SER A 289 8.17 -12.06 16.96
N ILE A 290 9.00 -12.70 16.14
CA ILE A 290 10.27 -12.13 15.67
C ILE A 290 10.22 -12.01 14.16
N GLN A 291 10.53 -10.82 13.63
CA GLN A 291 10.67 -10.56 12.21
C GLN A 291 12.08 -10.06 11.92
N LEU A 292 12.74 -10.67 10.93
CA LEU A 292 14.01 -10.21 10.37
C LEU A 292 13.75 -9.75 8.94
N LYS A 293 14.25 -8.58 8.58
CA LYS A 293 14.28 -8.07 7.20
C LYS A 293 15.65 -7.52 6.87
N ASN A 294 16.18 -7.94 5.73
CA ASN A 294 17.39 -7.44 5.14
C ASN A 294 17.26 -7.44 3.62
N PHE A 295 16.61 -6.41 3.08
CA PHE A 295 16.48 -6.25 1.64
C PHE A 295 17.71 -5.50 1.16
N VAL A 296 18.45 -6.12 0.24
CA VAL A 296 19.70 -5.58 -0.28
C VAL A 296 19.67 -5.71 -1.79
N GLU A 297 19.92 -4.59 -2.47
CA GLU A 297 20.09 -4.54 -3.92
C GLU A 297 21.40 -5.20 -4.32
N SER A 298 21.39 -5.88 -5.46
CA SER A 298 22.53 -6.63 -5.98
C SER A 298 22.70 -6.39 -7.48
N ASP A 299 23.85 -6.79 -8.03
CA ASP A 299 24.11 -6.71 -9.47
C ASP A 299 23.05 -7.48 -10.30
N ASP A 300 22.39 -8.50 -9.72
CA ASP A 300 21.30 -9.27 -10.34
C ASP A 300 19.96 -8.48 -10.44
N ASP A 301 19.91 -7.27 -9.88
CA ASP A 301 18.77 -6.36 -9.95
C ASP A 301 18.96 -5.29 -11.05
N GLU A 302 20.16 -5.14 -11.60
CA GLU A 302 20.41 -4.22 -12.72
C GLU A 302 19.47 -4.53 -13.89
N THR A 303 18.74 -3.51 -14.34
CA THR A 303 17.70 -3.66 -15.36
C THR A 303 17.97 -2.78 -16.56
N THR A 304 17.96 -3.38 -17.74
CA THR A 304 17.99 -2.65 -19.00
C THR A 304 16.56 -2.27 -19.40
N THR A 305 16.32 -0.98 -19.59
CA THR A 305 15.04 -0.48 -20.11
C THR A 305 14.81 -0.95 -21.55
N SER A 306 13.65 -1.54 -21.79
CA SER A 306 13.19 -1.85 -23.15
C SER A 306 12.65 -0.60 -23.83
N THR A 307 12.99 -0.45 -25.11
CA THR A 307 12.40 0.57 -26.01
C THR A 307 11.42 -0.06 -27.00
N GLU A 308 11.23 -1.38 -26.94
CA GLU A 308 10.28 -2.10 -27.80
C GLU A 308 8.85 -1.82 -27.35
N THR A 309 8.00 -1.45 -28.29
CA THR A 309 6.57 -1.22 -28.04
C THR A 309 5.91 -2.52 -27.57
N PRO A 310 5.33 -2.56 -26.35
CA PRO A 310 4.66 -3.76 -25.86
C PRO A 310 3.46 -4.19 -26.72
N ASP A 311 3.32 -5.49 -26.93
CA ASP A 311 2.26 -6.09 -27.75
C ASP A 311 0.85 -5.66 -27.30
N TYR A 312 0.62 -5.53 -25.99
CA TYR A 312 -0.68 -5.19 -25.43
C TYR A 312 -1.21 -3.85 -25.95
N LEU A 313 -0.33 -2.88 -26.26
CA LEU A 313 -0.74 -1.58 -26.80
C LEU A 313 -1.38 -1.69 -28.19
N GLY A 314 -1.04 -2.74 -28.96
CA GLY A 314 -1.62 -3.01 -30.26
C GLY A 314 -3.09 -3.44 -30.21
N GLU A 315 -3.61 -3.79 -29.03
CA GLU A 315 -5.01 -4.18 -28.83
C GLU A 315 -5.94 -2.96 -28.73
N TYR A 316 -5.38 -1.78 -28.42
CA TYR A 316 -6.14 -0.55 -28.24
C TYR A 316 -6.94 -0.17 -29.49
N LYS A 317 -8.21 0.21 -29.27
CA LYS A 317 -9.09 0.73 -30.31
C LYS A 317 -9.57 2.12 -29.91
N ALA A 318 -9.11 3.13 -30.64
CA ALA A 318 -9.56 4.50 -30.43
C ALA A 318 -11.10 4.60 -30.59
N PRO A 319 -11.81 5.21 -29.63
CA PRO A 319 -13.25 5.37 -29.73
C PRO A 319 -13.62 6.36 -30.85
N THR A 320 -14.67 6.05 -31.60
CA THR A 320 -15.17 6.90 -32.70
C THR A 320 -16.29 7.85 -32.27
N SER A 321 -16.77 7.75 -31.03
CA SER A 321 -17.82 8.58 -30.46
C SER A 321 -17.62 8.75 -28.96
N MET A 322 -18.33 9.70 -28.36
CA MET A 322 -18.53 9.73 -26.91
C MET A 322 -19.06 8.37 -26.41
N GLY A 323 -18.86 8.11 -25.12
CA GLY A 323 -19.33 6.90 -24.48
C GLY A 323 -20.85 6.78 -24.43
N SER A 324 -21.34 5.64 -23.93
CA SER A 324 -22.78 5.44 -23.70
C SER A 324 -23.31 6.27 -22.53
N ASP A 325 -22.47 6.46 -21.51
CA ASP A 325 -22.74 7.22 -20.30
C ASP A 325 -21.42 7.64 -19.63
N ILE A 326 -21.53 8.28 -18.46
CA ILE A 326 -20.40 8.76 -17.65
C ILE A 326 -19.54 7.63 -17.03
N LYS A 327 -19.95 6.35 -17.15
CA LYS A 327 -19.26 5.17 -16.60
C LYS A 327 -18.47 4.39 -17.67
N SER A 328 -18.43 4.91 -18.89
CA SER A 328 -17.86 4.26 -20.08
C SER A 328 -16.33 4.32 -20.20
N SER A 329 -15.64 5.06 -19.31
CA SER A 329 -14.22 5.42 -19.41
C SER A 329 -13.78 6.11 -20.72
N VAL A 330 -14.72 6.52 -21.57
CA VAL A 330 -14.44 7.39 -22.73
C VAL A 330 -14.37 8.84 -22.25
N VAL A 331 -13.23 9.48 -22.52
CA VAL A 331 -12.99 10.90 -22.25
C VAL A 331 -12.74 11.63 -23.57
N LYS A 332 -13.24 12.84 -23.69
CA LYS A 332 -12.88 13.75 -24.78
C LYS A 332 -12.04 14.89 -24.23
N ILE A 333 -10.83 15.08 -24.75
CA ILE A 333 -9.89 16.09 -24.27
C ILE A 333 -9.38 16.89 -25.47
N GLU A 334 -9.55 18.22 -25.44
CA GLU A 334 -9.17 19.14 -26.52
C GLU A 334 -9.66 18.71 -27.92
N GLY A 335 -10.85 18.10 -27.97
CA GLY A 335 -11.46 17.65 -29.23
C GLY A 335 -11.27 16.16 -29.55
N ASP A 336 -10.26 15.51 -28.99
CA ASP A 336 -9.88 14.13 -29.30
C ASP A 336 -10.48 13.14 -28.28
N LEU A 337 -10.81 11.92 -28.72
CA LEU A 337 -11.44 10.91 -27.89
C LEU A 337 -10.45 9.82 -27.47
N TYR A 338 -10.53 9.42 -26.20
CA TYR A 338 -9.70 8.38 -25.60
C TYR A 338 -10.59 7.43 -24.82
N GLN A 339 -10.35 6.12 -24.95
CA GLN A 339 -10.94 5.10 -24.09
C GLN A 339 -9.88 4.76 -23.04
N LEU A 340 -10.13 5.01 -21.75
CA LEU A 340 -9.15 4.64 -20.72
C LEU A 340 -9.27 3.15 -20.37
N PRO A 341 -8.14 2.45 -20.13
CA PRO A 341 -6.76 2.93 -20.30
C PRO A 341 -6.36 3.09 -21.78
N ALA A 342 -5.62 4.14 -22.14
CA ALA A 342 -5.20 4.42 -23.52
C ALA A 342 -3.66 4.49 -23.64
N PRO A 343 -3.04 4.04 -24.74
CA PRO A 343 -1.59 4.20 -24.95
C PRO A 343 -1.16 5.67 -24.81
N VAL A 344 -0.01 5.91 -24.16
CA VAL A 344 0.60 7.26 -24.14
C VAL A 344 0.85 7.76 -25.56
N SER A 345 1.31 6.88 -26.46
CA SER A 345 1.50 7.19 -27.87
C SER A 345 0.28 7.79 -28.58
N VAL A 346 -0.95 7.43 -28.17
CA VAL A 346 -2.18 8.00 -28.75
C VAL A 346 -2.38 9.46 -28.35
N PHE A 347 -1.96 9.86 -27.14
CA PHE A 347 -1.93 11.28 -26.75
C PHE A 347 -0.90 12.03 -27.58
N LEU A 348 0.29 11.44 -27.78
CA LEU A 348 1.36 12.07 -28.57
C LEU A 348 0.95 12.22 -30.05
N ASP A 349 0.31 11.21 -30.64
CA ASP A 349 -0.23 11.26 -32.00
C ASP A 349 -1.32 12.34 -32.15
N ASN A 350 -2.04 12.62 -31.07
CA ASN A 350 -3.02 13.71 -31.00
C ASN A 350 -2.38 15.08 -30.67
N GLY A 351 -1.05 15.19 -30.70
CA GLY A 351 -0.32 16.45 -30.60
C GLY A 351 -0.06 16.94 -29.17
N TRP A 352 -0.15 16.06 -28.18
CA TRP A 352 0.41 16.33 -26.86
C TRP A 352 1.93 16.09 -26.86
N GLU A 353 2.68 16.87 -26.09
CA GLU A 353 4.12 16.72 -25.93
C GLU A 353 4.44 16.48 -24.46
N ILE A 354 5.28 15.48 -24.14
CA ILE A 354 5.72 15.24 -22.76
C ILE A 354 6.67 16.37 -22.36
N VAL A 355 6.32 17.10 -21.30
CA VAL A 355 7.11 18.22 -20.78
C VAL A 355 7.82 17.89 -19.46
N GLN A 356 7.33 16.89 -18.72
CA GLN A 356 7.97 16.40 -17.50
C GLN A 356 7.65 14.92 -17.24
N GLN A 357 8.66 14.16 -16.80
CA GLN A 357 8.58 12.76 -16.37
C GLN A 357 9.67 12.45 -15.34
N SER A 358 9.47 11.41 -14.51
CA SER A 358 10.44 11.00 -13.49
C SER A 358 11.55 10.09 -14.04
N GLY A 359 11.24 9.23 -15.00
CA GLY A 359 12.16 8.24 -15.54
C GLY A 359 11.45 7.12 -16.30
N ASP A 360 12.08 5.96 -16.36
CA ASP A 360 11.49 4.74 -16.92
C ASP A 360 10.50 4.09 -15.95
N VAL A 361 9.59 3.28 -16.47
CA VAL A 361 8.50 2.67 -15.68
C VAL A 361 8.76 1.17 -15.56
N VAL A 362 9.00 0.72 -14.33
CA VAL A 362 9.18 -0.70 -14.01
C VAL A 362 7.94 -1.53 -14.38
N ALA A 363 8.12 -2.82 -14.61
CA ALA A 363 7.06 -3.76 -14.93
C ALA A 363 5.98 -3.78 -13.83
N GLY A 364 4.71 -3.57 -14.22
CA GLY A 364 3.59 -3.43 -13.29
C GLY A 364 3.58 -2.12 -12.50
N GLY A 365 4.55 -1.23 -12.70
CA GLY A 365 4.65 0.08 -12.07
C GLY A 365 3.66 1.10 -12.66
N SER A 366 3.39 2.15 -11.90
CA SER A 366 2.67 3.32 -12.40
C SER A 366 3.36 4.59 -11.92
N ASP A 367 3.25 5.65 -12.71
CA ASP A 367 3.84 6.97 -12.49
C ASP A 367 2.89 8.04 -13.06
N TYR A 368 3.30 9.30 -13.07
CA TYR A 368 2.62 10.39 -13.75
C TYR A 368 3.59 11.14 -14.67
N ILE A 369 3.02 11.72 -15.73
CA ILE A 369 3.73 12.60 -16.67
C ILE A 369 2.92 13.88 -16.83
N TYR A 370 3.60 15.00 -17.09
CA TYR A 370 2.94 16.21 -17.57
C TYR A 370 3.08 16.30 -19.07
N VAL A 371 1.97 16.62 -19.72
CA VAL A 371 1.93 16.84 -21.18
C VAL A 371 1.37 18.21 -21.49
N GLU A 372 1.88 18.84 -22.54
CA GLU A 372 1.42 20.14 -23.04
C GLU A 372 0.84 20.02 -24.46
N LYS A 373 -0.26 20.73 -24.72
CA LYS A 373 -0.81 20.96 -26.05
C LYS A 373 -1.36 22.38 -26.14
N ASN A 374 -0.88 23.16 -27.11
CA ASN A 374 -1.31 24.55 -27.35
C ASN A 374 -1.19 25.46 -26.11
N GLY A 375 -0.14 25.29 -25.29
CA GLY A 375 0.08 26.06 -24.06
C GLY A 375 -0.86 25.70 -22.90
N LYS A 376 -1.52 24.54 -22.99
CA LYS A 376 -2.31 23.94 -21.90
C LYS A 376 -1.60 22.68 -21.43
N GLU A 377 -1.41 22.56 -20.12
CA GLU A 377 -0.73 21.44 -19.49
C GLU A 377 -1.74 20.59 -18.70
N ILE A 378 -1.59 19.27 -18.74
CA ILE A 378 -2.34 18.33 -17.89
C ILE A 378 -1.42 17.25 -17.33
N GLU A 379 -1.81 16.70 -16.19
CA GLU A 379 -1.20 15.51 -15.59
C GLU A 379 -1.88 14.24 -16.11
N LEU A 380 -1.10 13.29 -16.62
CA LEU A 380 -1.56 11.97 -17.02
C LEU A 380 -0.94 10.92 -16.12
N TYR A 381 -1.77 10.03 -15.59
CA TYR A 381 -1.31 8.91 -14.78
C TYR A 381 -1.14 7.69 -15.67
N ILE A 382 0.08 7.16 -15.70
CA ILE A 382 0.50 6.10 -16.61
C ILE A 382 0.84 4.82 -15.85
N THR A 383 0.67 3.68 -16.49
CA THR A 383 1.06 2.38 -15.94
C THR A 383 1.67 1.50 -17.03
N ASN A 384 2.65 0.71 -16.63
CA ASN A 384 3.29 -0.28 -17.48
C ASN A 384 2.64 -1.65 -17.22
N TYR A 385 1.93 -2.19 -18.21
CA TYR A 385 1.32 -3.52 -18.13
C TYR A 385 2.21 -4.64 -18.65
N SER A 386 3.40 -4.32 -19.18
CA SER A 386 4.36 -5.34 -19.60
C SER A 386 5.08 -5.97 -18.41
N ASP A 387 5.73 -7.10 -18.68
CA ASP A 387 6.56 -7.83 -17.73
C ASP A 387 8.01 -7.33 -17.68
N TYR A 388 8.32 -6.23 -18.37
CA TYR A 388 9.65 -5.61 -18.39
C TYR A 388 9.61 -4.10 -18.16
N GLN A 389 10.71 -3.53 -17.68
CA GLN A 389 10.86 -2.07 -17.57
C GLN A 389 10.85 -1.42 -18.96
N THR A 390 10.11 -0.34 -19.12
CA THR A 390 9.94 0.35 -20.41
C THR A 390 9.94 1.87 -20.27
N THR A 391 10.10 2.57 -21.38
CA THR A 391 9.96 4.04 -21.43
C THR A 391 8.49 4.47 -21.30
N VAL A 392 8.27 5.74 -20.95
CA VAL A 392 6.93 6.31 -20.74
C VAL A 392 6.04 6.25 -21.98
N GLU A 393 6.60 6.36 -23.20
CA GLU A 393 5.85 6.32 -24.46
C GLU A 393 5.21 4.94 -24.72
N ASN A 394 5.80 3.92 -24.12
CA ASN A 394 5.36 2.52 -24.17
C ASN A 394 4.46 2.14 -22.98
N CYS A 395 3.98 3.13 -22.21
CA CYS A 395 3.01 2.92 -21.14
C CYS A 395 1.58 3.24 -21.59
N ALA A 396 0.61 2.97 -20.71
CA ALA A 396 -0.79 3.32 -20.90
C ALA A 396 -1.25 4.33 -19.86
N VAL A 397 -1.91 5.39 -20.30
CA VAL A 397 -2.65 6.35 -19.46
C VAL A 397 -3.87 5.65 -18.90
N TYR A 398 -3.91 5.44 -17.59
CA TYR A 398 -5.04 4.80 -16.91
C TYR A 398 -5.93 5.80 -16.17
N LYS A 399 -5.43 7.01 -15.89
CA LYS A 399 -6.19 8.06 -15.22
C LYS A 399 -5.86 9.44 -15.78
N VAL A 400 -6.88 10.28 -15.88
CA VAL A 400 -6.79 11.69 -16.24
C VAL A 400 -7.56 12.49 -15.21
N ASP A 401 -6.93 13.54 -14.70
CA ASP A 401 -7.55 14.56 -13.85
C ASP A 401 -7.46 15.89 -14.58
N VAL A 402 -8.58 16.59 -14.67
CA VAL A 402 -8.61 17.94 -15.24
C VAL A 402 -9.40 18.88 -14.36
N ASP A 403 -8.78 19.98 -13.98
CA ASP A 403 -9.36 21.06 -13.19
C ASP A 403 -9.60 22.32 -14.03
N ASN A 404 -10.49 23.18 -13.56
CA ASN A 404 -10.89 24.39 -14.28
C ASN A 404 -9.76 25.42 -14.49
N TYR A 405 -8.72 25.41 -13.66
CA TYR A 405 -7.59 26.33 -13.77
C TYR A 405 -6.60 25.93 -14.87
N GLU A 406 -6.63 24.68 -15.33
CA GLU A 406 -5.79 24.20 -16.45
C GLU A 406 -6.30 24.71 -17.81
N ASN A 407 -7.56 25.19 -17.86
CA ASN A 407 -8.20 25.72 -19.06
C ASN A 407 -8.24 24.69 -20.22
N VAL A 408 -8.37 23.42 -19.87
CA VAL A 408 -8.48 22.28 -20.79
C VAL A 408 -9.95 21.90 -20.99
N ASP A 409 -10.35 21.74 -22.24
CA ASP A 409 -11.68 21.25 -22.61
C ASP A 409 -11.73 19.74 -22.42
N ILE A 410 -12.35 19.31 -21.32
CA ILE A 410 -12.65 17.92 -21.03
C ILE A 410 -14.16 17.70 -21.04
N SER A 411 -14.60 16.58 -21.62
CA SER A 411 -15.98 16.11 -21.49
C SER A 411 -16.10 14.59 -21.34
N ILE A 412 -17.09 14.17 -20.57
CA ILE A 412 -17.43 12.76 -20.31
C ILE A 412 -18.93 12.54 -20.48
N GLY A 413 -19.36 11.30 -20.71
CA GLY A 413 -20.77 10.96 -20.89
C GLY A 413 -21.11 10.61 -22.34
N SER A 414 -22.37 10.84 -22.70
CA SER A 414 -22.89 10.55 -24.04
C SER A 414 -22.89 11.79 -24.94
N ALA A 415 -23.23 11.60 -26.22
CA ALA A 415 -23.36 12.71 -27.15
C ALA A 415 -24.53 13.68 -26.81
N SER A 416 -25.56 13.20 -26.11
CA SER A 416 -26.70 14.02 -25.67
C SER A 416 -26.59 14.50 -24.23
N ASP A 417 -25.90 13.72 -23.39
CA ASP A 417 -25.87 13.88 -21.95
C ASP A 417 -24.42 13.80 -21.47
N SER A 418 -23.70 14.92 -21.65
CA SER A 418 -22.29 15.07 -21.30
C SER A 418 -22.06 16.06 -20.17
N VAL A 419 -20.99 15.86 -19.42
CA VAL A 419 -20.48 16.79 -18.40
C VAL A 419 -19.13 17.33 -18.84
N SER A 420 -18.95 18.63 -18.67
CA SER A 420 -17.70 19.36 -18.92
C SER A 420 -17.45 20.34 -17.78
N ILE A 421 -16.23 20.89 -17.73
CA ILE A 421 -15.95 22.05 -16.89
C ILE A 421 -16.96 23.17 -17.19
N GLY A 422 -17.55 23.73 -16.14
CA GLY A 422 -18.57 24.76 -16.25
C GLY A 422 -20.02 24.26 -16.34
N THR A 423 -20.28 22.96 -16.50
CA THR A 423 -21.63 22.37 -16.43
C THR A 423 -22.29 22.72 -15.09
N LYS A 424 -23.58 23.05 -15.09
CA LYS A 424 -24.26 23.44 -13.85
C LYS A 424 -24.51 22.24 -12.97
N LYS A 425 -24.47 22.44 -11.65
CA LYS A 425 -24.83 21.42 -10.65
C LYS A 425 -26.15 20.70 -10.96
N ALA A 426 -27.19 21.44 -11.36
CA ALA A 426 -28.50 20.85 -11.63
C ALA A 426 -28.46 19.80 -12.75
N ASP A 427 -27.62 20.04 -13.77
CA ASP A 427 -27.46 19.14 -14.91
C ASP A 427 -26.63 17.91 -14.49
N VAL A 428 -25.59 18.09 -13.65
CA VAL A 428 -24.84 16.98 -13.05
C VAL A 428 -25.76 16.09 -12.22
N VAL A 429 -26.54 16.66 -11.30
CA VAL A 429 -27.48 15.92 -10.44
C VAL A 429 -28.51 15.14 -11.25
N ALA A 430 -29.03 15.74 -12.33
CA ALA A 430 -29.98 15.08 -13.21
C ALA A 430 -29.35 13.87 -13.94
N LEU A 431 -28.06 13.95 -14.25
CA LEU A 431 -27.33 12.91 -14.97
C LEU A 431 -26.88 11.75 -14.05
N VAL A 432 -26.30 12.06 -12.90
CA VAL A 432 -25.72 11.05 -11.99
C VAL A 432 -26.79 10.34 -11.16
N GLY A 433 -27.91 11.01 -10.85
CA GLY A 433 -28.98 10.46 -10.04
C GLY A 433 -28.51 10.00 -8.66
N ASP A 434 -29.11 8.91 -8.16
CA ASP A 434 -28.80 8.31 -6.86
C ASP A 434 -27.70 7.21 -6.95
N GLU A 435 -27.12 6.98 -8.14
CA GLU A 435 -26.10 5.95 -8.34
C GLU A 435 -24.70 6.38 -7.88
N PHE A 436 -24.48 7.69 -7.73
CA PHE A 436 -23.19 8.26 -7.36
C PHE A 436 -23.16 8.57 -5.87
N ASP A 437 -22.02 8.27 -5.25
CA ASP A 437 -21.70 8.77 -3.92
C ASP A 437 -21.58 10.29 -3.96
N TYR A 438 -22.08 10.94 -2.90
CA TYR A 438 -22.07 12.38 -2.76
C TYR A 438 -21.28 12.79 -1.53
N TYR A 439 -20.29 13.65 -1.74
CA TYR A 439 -19.51 14.27 -0.68
C TYR A 439 -19.66 15.80 -0.71
N ASN A 440 -19.96 16.38 0.44
CA ASN A 440 -20.13 17.82 0.60
C ASN A 440 -18.92 18.42 1.32
N GLY A 441 -17.86 18.68 0.57
CA GLY A 441 -16.61 19.25 1.08
C GLY A 441 -16.71 20.72 1.47
N THR A 442 -15.62 21.33 1.90
CA THR A 442 -15.62 22.75 2.30
C THR A 442 -15.88 23.68 1.10
N TYR A 443 -15.20 23.43 -0.01
CA TYR A 443 -15.21 24.30 -1.19
C TYR A 443 -15.99 23.72 -2.37
N ASN A 444 -16.04 22.39 -2.48
CA ASN A 444 -16.66 21.68 -3.58
C ASN A 444 -17.73 20.69 -3.10
N GLN A 445 -18.50 20.21 -4.06
CA GLN A 445 -19.44 19.11 -3.95
C GLN A 445 -19.02 18.06 -4.96
N THR A 446 -18.68 16.87 -4.47
CA THR A 446 -18.12 15.80 -5.29
C THR A 446 -19.18 14.73 -5.51
N TYR A 447 -19.32 14.32 -6.77
CA TYR A 447 -20.13 13.18 -7.18
C TYR A 447 -19.18 12.12 -7.74
N SER A 448 -19.12 10.96 -7.10
CA SER A 448 -18.19 9.90 -7.50
C SER A 448 -18.88 8.56 -7.69
N TYR A 449 -18.37 7.77 -8.62
CA TYR A 449 -18.77 6.37 -8.81
C TYR A 449 -17.52 5.53 -8.97
N SER A 450 -17.55 4.30 -8.45
CA SER A 450 -16.45 3.35 -8.56
C SER A 450 -16.94 1.93 -8.85
N GLU A 451 -16.14 1.18 -9.61
CA GLU A 451 -16.38 -0.21 -9.98
C GLU A 451 -15.06 -1.00 -9.92
N TYR A 452 -14.62 -1.33 -8.69
CA TYR A 452 -13.30 -1.94 -8.45
C TYR A 452 -13.19 -3.42 -8.81
N SER A 453 -14.31 -4.17 -8.75
CA SER A 453 -14.26 -5.63 -8.90
C SER A 453 -14.10 -6.11 -10.34
N SER A 454 -14.44 -5.29 -11.33
CA SER A 454 -14.47 -5.66 -12.74
C SER A 454 -13.41 -4.96 -13.57
N ARG A 455 -13.25 -3.64 -13.42
CA ARG A 455 -12.42 -2.81 -14.30
C ARG A 455 -11.45 -1.88 -13.59
N ASP A 456 -11.45 -1.85 -12.25
CA ASP A 456 -10.74 -0.85 -11.45
C ASP A 456 -11.03 0.56 -11.97
N PHE A 457 -12.33 0.88 -12.04
CA PHE A 457 -12.87 2.10 -12.63
C PHE A 457 -13.32 3.08 -11.56
N MET A 458 -13.07 4.37 -11.79
CA MET A 458 -13.61 5.47 -11.01
C MET A 458 -13.90 6.67 -11.91
N VAL A 459 -14.97 7.39 -11.60
CA VAL A 459 -15.24 8.72 -12.13
C VAL A 459 -15.61 9.65 -10.98
N SER A 460 -15.06 10.86 -10.99
CA SER A 460 -15.38 11.91 -10.03
C SER A 460 -15.68 13.21 -10.76
N ILE A 461 -16.73 13.91 -10.32
CA ILE A 461 -17.14 15.22 -10.83
C ILE A 461 -17.20 16.17 -9.64
N ASP A 462 -16.33 17.17 -9.64
CA ASP A 462 -16.29 18.22 -8.63
C ASP A 462 -17.07 19.44 -9.09
N VAL A 463 -17.98 19.91 -8.24
CA VAL A 463 -18.77 21.12 -8.44
C VAL A 463 -18.36 22.16 -7.42
N ASP A 464 -17.82 23.28 -7.87
CA ASP A 464 -17.51 24.42 -7.01
C ASP A 464 -18.78 25.00 -6.39
N LYS A 465 -18.76 25.21 -5.07
CA LYS A 465 -19.94 25.64 -4.31
C LYS A 465 -20.34 27.09 -4.58
N GLU A 466 -19.36 27.95 -4.86
CA GLU A 466 -19.63 29.37 -5.05
C GLU A 466 -20.31 29.62 -6.39
N SER A 467 -19.75 29.05 -7.46
CA SER A 467 -20.27 29.18 -8.82
C SER A 467 -21.42 28.22 -9.13
N GLY A 468 -21.51 27.10 -8.41
CA GLY A 468 -22.46 26.02 -8.69
C GLY A 468 -22.20 25.31 -10.01
N LYS A 469 -20.95 25.28 -10.46
CA LYS A 469 -20.51 24.71 -11.73
C LYS A 469 -19.41 23.69 -11.53
N VAL A 470 -19.32 22.73 -12.45
CA VAL A 470 -18.23 21.76 -12.48
C VAL A 470 -16.90 22.49 -12.57
N SER A 471 -16.02 22.18 -11.62
CA SER A 471 -14.68 22.71 -11.48
C SER A 471 -13.59 21.67 -11.71
N GLY A 472 -13.92 20.37 -11.64
CA GLY A 472 -12.96 19.29 -11.87
C GLY A 472 -13.65 18.01 -12.36
N ILE A 473 -12.94 17.25 -13.20
CA ILE A 473 -13.35 15.93 -13.70
C ILE A 473 -12.16 14.98 -13.57
N SER A 474 -12.37 13.83 -12.94
CA SER A 474 -11.40 12.74 -12.84
C SER A 474 -12.01 11.47 -13.42
N VAL A 475 -11.28 10.77 -14.28
CA VAL A 475 -11.65 9.44 -14.77
C VAL A 475 -10.45 8.52 -14.68
N SER A 476 -10.64 7.34 -14.10
CA SER A 476 -9.64 6.27 -14.10
C SER A 476 -10.25 4.93 -14.51
N CYS A 477 -9.50 4.16 -15.26
CA CYS A 477 -9.78 2.75 -15.58
C CYS A 477 -8.43 2.02 -15.66
N ARG A 478 -8.13 1.17 -14.68
CA ARG A 478 -6.81 0.52 -14.58
C ARG A 478 -6.77 -0.87 -15.18
N THR A 479 -7.89 -1.45 -15.59
CA THR A 479 -7.88 -2.76 -16.25
C THR A 479 -7.73 -2.60 -17.76
N TRP A 480 -6.75 -3.29 -18.34
CA TRP A 480 -6.53 -3.33 -19.80
C TRP A 480 -7.38 -4.44 -20.43
N ASP A 481 -8.59 -4.11 -20.87
CA ASP A 481 -9.56 -5.05 -21.46
C ASP A 481 -10.04 -4.54 -22.86
N TYR A 482 -9.46 -5.03 -23.96
CA TYR A 482 -9.73 -4.58 -25.35
C TYR A 482 -10.11 -5.66 -26.39
#